data_AF-D6TCB4-F1
#
_entry.id   AF-D6TCB4-F1
#
_cell.length_a   1.000
_cell.length_b   1.000
_cell.length_c   1.000
_cell.angle_alpha   90.00
_cell.angle_beta   90.00
_cell.angle_gamma   90.00
#
_symmetry.space_group_name_H-M   'P 1'
#
loop_
_entity.id
_entity.type
_entity.pdbx_description
1 polymer ?
#
loop_
_entity_poly.entity_id
_entity_poly.type
_entity_poly.pdbx_seq_one_letter_code
_entity_poly.pdbx_strand_id
1 'polypeptide(L)'
;MVKAYAIFYRRRNKTLRLQFQNGHIVAQFNVIWEISLLIDLSTKGIDWTSVYMEGKGEPIGRIHTTTHEVQIFAGNDIKHRQVVVLGPNSPTS
;
A
#
# COMPACT_ATOMS: atom_id res chain seq x y z
N MET A 1 -16.99 14.24 31.36
CA MET A 1 -16.71 12.80 31.26
C MET A 1 -16.82 12.41 29.80
N VAL A 2 -15.70 12.39 29.07
CA VAL A 2 -15.69 12.14 27.62
C VAL A 2 -15.55 10.64 27.38
N LYS A 3 -16.56 10.01 26.78
CA LYS A 3 -16.52 8.60 26.38
C LYS A 3 -15.65 8.47 25.14
N ALA A 4 -14.43 7.98 25.31
CA ALA A 4 -13.60 7.54 24.21
C ALA A 4 -14.21 6.27 23.61
N TYR A 5 -14.75 6.36 22.40
CA TYR A 5 -15.14 5.18 21.64
C TYR A 5 -13.87 4.48 21.18
N ALA A 6 -13.46 3.44 21.92
CA ALA A 6 -12.49 2.48 21.44
C ALA A 6 -13.14 1.69 20.29
N ILE A 7 -12.90 2.13 19.06
CA ILE A 7 -13.29 1.39 17.87
C ILE A 7 -12.35 0.18 17.76
N PHE A 8 -12.90 -1.01 17.96
CA PHE A 8 -12.22 -2.30 17.84
C PHE A 8 -11.60 -2.46 16.44
N TYR A 9 -10.27 -2.45 16.34
CA TYR A 9 -9.52 -2.68 15.09
C TYR A 9 -9.47 -4.17 14.73
N ARG A 10 -10.54 -4.68 14.12
CA ARG A 10 -10.61 -6.03 13.51
C ARG A 10 -9.80 -6.02 12.20
N ARG A 11 -8.84 -6.95 12.05
CA ARG A 11 -7.98 -7.25 10.85
C ARG A 11 -8.16 -6.24 9.69
N ARG A 12 -7.42 -5.12 9.77
CA ARG A 12 -7.43 -4.04 8.78
C ARG A 12 -6.98 -4.56 7.41
N ASN A 13 -7.79 -4.35 6.38
CA ASN A 13 -7.32 -4.41 5.00
C ASN A 13 -6.17 -3.41 4.85
N LYS A 14 -4.96 -3.93 4.60
CA LYS A 14 -3.70 -3.20 4.44
C LYS A 14 -3.72 -2.43 3.12
N THR A 15 -4.63 -1.48 3.00
CA THR A 15 -4.91 -0.80 1.74
C THR A 15 -4.26 0.56 1.69
N LEU A 16 -3.83 0.97 0.50
CA LEU A 16 -3.42 2.32 0.18
C LEU A 16 -4.07 2.75 -1.14
N ARG A 17 -4.02 4.04 -1.44
CA ARG A 17 -4.53 4.56 -2.71
C ARG A 17 -3.36 4.90 -3.62
N LEU A 18 -3.44 4.47 -4.87
CA LEU A 18 -2.59 4.93 -5.95
C LEU A 18 -3.38 5.96 -6.76
N GLN A 19 -2.73 7.05 -7.12
CA GLN A 19 -3.33 8.10 -7.93
C GLN A 19 -2.41 8.44 -9.11
N PHE A 20 -3.01 8.63 -10.28
CA PHE A 20 -2.29 9.18 -11.42
C PHE A 20 -2.29 10.71 -11.31
N GLN A 21 -1.11 11.32 -11.17
CA GLN A 21 -0.91 12.75 -11.04
C GLN A 21 0.26 13.19 -11.92
N ASN A 22 0.04 14.21 -12.76
CA ASN A 22 1.10 14.84 -13.58
C ASN A 22 1.95 13.86 -14.41
N GLY A 23 1.34 12.80 -14.94
CA GLY A 23 2.05 11.78 -15.73
C GLY A 23 2.71 10.66 -14.94
N HIS A 24 2.60 10.67 -13.60
CA HIS A 24 3.21 9.68 -12.72
C HIS A 24 2.18 9.07 -11.77
N ILE A 25 2.49 7.89 -11.22
CA ILE A 25 1.66 7.22 -10.22
C ILE A 25 2.26 7.46 -8.84
N VAL A 26 1.44 7.96 -7.92
CA VAL A 26 1.85 8.29 -6.55
C VAL A 26 1.00 7.53 -5.55
N ALA A 27 1.60 7.19 -4.40
CA ALA A 27 0.87 6.70 -3.25
C ALA A 27 0.22 7.88 -2.50
N GLN A 28 -1.09 7.80 -2.28
CA GLN A 28 -1.86 8.75 -1.51
C GLN A 28 -2.23 8.14 -0.15
N PHE A 29 -1.79 8.81 0.91
CA PHE A 29 -2.11 8.48 2.30
C PHE A 29 -3.05 9.55 2.86
N ASN A 30 -4.21 9.15 3.35
CA ASN A 30 -5.18 10.04 3.98
C ASN A 30 -5.06 10.02 5.51
N VAL A 31 -4.45 8.98 6.07
CA VAL A 31 -4.43 8.71 7.51
C VAL A 31 -3.13 8.04 7.93
N ILE A 32 -2.63 8.35 9.12
CA ILE A 32 -1.30 7.94 9.61
C ILE A 32 -1.13 6.40 9.63
N TRP A 33 -2.20 5.64 9.83
CA TRP A 33 -2.08 4.18 9.85
C TRP A 33 -1.88 3.54 8.46
N GLU A 34 -2.18 4.24 7.37
CA GLU A 34 -1.90 3.75 6.00
C GLU A 34 -0.39 3.71 5.72
N ILE A 35 0.41 4.56 6.39
CA ILE A 35 1.89 4.57 6.28
C ILE A 35 2.57 3.71 7.37
N SER A 36 1.92 3.46 8.51
CA SER A 36 2.52 2.67 9.61
C SER A 36 2.96 1.27 9.18
N LEU A 37 2.30 0.66 8.20
CA LEU A 37 2.72 -0.63 7.67
C LEU A 37 4.01 -0.53 6.86
N LEU A 38 4.16 0.51 6.03
CA LEU A 38 5.40 0.72 5.27
C LEU A 38 6.57 0.97 6.22
N ILE A 39 6.34 1.72 7.30
CA ILE A 39 7.33 1.92 8.36
C ILE A 39 7.69 0.59 9.03
N ASP A 40 6.72 -0.24 9.42
CA ASP A 40 6.98 -1.57 10.02
C ASP A 40 7.73 -2.52 9.08
N LEU A 41 7.51 -2.42 7.76
CA LEU A 41 8.27 -3.17 6.77
C LEU A 41 9.70 -2.61 6.62
N SER A 42 9.85 -1.29 6.58
CA SER A 42 11.16 -0.63 6.50
C SER A 42 12.03 -0.93 7.73
N THR A 43 11.48 -0.93 8.94
CA THR A 43 12.21 -1.30 10.17
C THR A 43 12.64 -2.77 10.20
N LYS A 44 12.01 -3.62 9.39
CA LYS A 44 12.39 -5.02 9.16
C LYS A 44 13.37 -5.20 8.00
N GLY A 45 13.87 -4.10 7.42
CA GLY A 45 14.81 -4.14 6.29
C GLY A 45 14.17 -4.52 4.95
N ILE A 46 12.86 -4.34 4.81
CA ILE A 46 12.15 -4.60 3.55
C ILE A 46 12.03 -3.28 2.80
N ASP A 47 12.79 -3.14 1.71
CA ASP A 47 12.81 -1.89 0.93
C ASP A 47 11.62 -1.77 -0.02
N TRP A 48 11.20 -2.88 -0.63
CA TRP A 48 10.11 -2.91 -1.60
C TRP A 48 9.05 -3.91 -1.17
N THR A 49 7.78 -3.52 -1.30
CA THR A 49 6.64 -4.39 -1.04
C THR A 49 5.65 -4.35 -2.19
N SER A 50 5.06 -5.50 -2.49
CA SER A 50 4.16 -5.66 -3.62
C SER A 50 2.79 -5.04 -3.35
N VAL A 51 2.24 -4.39 -4.38
CA VAL A 51 0.86 -3.89 -4.39
C VAL A 51 -0.01 -4.77 -5.26
N TYR A 52 -1.23 -5.04 -4.80
CA TYR A 52 -2.21 -5.92 -5.45
C TYR A 52 -3.52 -5.17 -5.67
N MET A 53 -4.21 -5.44 -6.77
CA MET A 53 -5.64 -5.10 -6.84
C MET A 53 -6.43 -6.12 -6.02
N GLU A 54 -7.49 -5.67 -5.35
CA GLU A 54 -8.40 -6.58 -4.68
C GLU A 54 -8.95 -7.63 -5.66
N GLY A 55 -8.86 -8.90 -5.28
CA GLY A 55 -9.28 -10.03 -6.12
C GLY A 55 -8.27 -10.47 -7.20
N LYS A 56 -7.13 -9.78 -7.37
CA LYS A 56 -6.02 -10.29 -8.19
C LYS A 56 -5.07 -11.15 -7.36
N GLY A 57 -4.68 -12.31 -7.91
CA GLY A 57 -3.66 -13.18 -7.32
C GLY A 57 -2.23 -12.70 -7.57
N GLU A 58 -2.02 -11.89 -8.60
CA GLU A 58 -0.71 -11.37 -9.01
C GLU A 58 -0.52 -9.90 -8.62
N PRO A 59 0.71 -9.48 -8.27
CA PRO A 59 1.01 -8.10 -7.98
C PRO A 59 0.91 -7.25 -9.25
N ILE A 60 0.37 -6.04 -9.11
CA ILE A 60 0.27 -5.06 -10.19
C ILE A 60 1.49 -4.12 -10.22
N GLY A 61 2.32 -4.18 -9.19
CA GLY A 61 3.45 -3.30 -8.98
C GLY A 61 4.06 -3.48 -7.60
N ARG A 62 4.88 -2.51 -7.21
CA ARG A 62 5.51 -2.43 -5.90
C ARG A 62 5.64 -0.98 -5.43
N ILE A 63 5.76 -0.81 -4.12
CA ILE A 63 6.03 0.48 -3.48
C ILE A 63 7.26 0.37 -2.60
N HIS A 64 8.11 1.40 -2.64
CA HIS A 64 9.25 1.51 -1.75
C HIS A 64 8.79 1.94 -0.36
N THR A 65 9.19 1.22 0.68
CA THR A 65 8.69 1.39 2.05
C THR A 65 9.13 2.70 2.70
N THR A 66 10.33 3.21 2.36
CA THR A 66 10.85 4.51 2.82
C THR A 66 10.53 5.68 1.89
N THR A 67 10.77 5.55 0.58
CA THR A 67 10.61 6.68 -0.36
C THR A 67 9.20 6.84 -0.89
N HIS A 68 8.35 5.82 -0.72
CA HIS A 68 6.99 5.76 -1.27
C HIS A 68 6.94 5.81 -2.80
N GLU A 69 8.07 5.59 -3.47
CA GLU A 69 8.12 5.43 -4.91
C GLU A 69 7.24 4.24 -5.33
N VAL A 70 6.40 4.45 -6.34
CA VAL A 70 5.51 3.41 -6.87
C VAL A 70 5.98 3.01 -8.27
N GLN A 71 6.15 1.71 -8.47
CA GLN A 71 6.47 1.12 -9.77
C GLN A 71 5.37 0.17 -10.17
N ILE A 72 4.76 0.42 -11.32
CA ILE A 72 3.73 -0.46 -11.90
C ILE A 72 4.38 -1.43 -12.87
N PHE A 73 4.03 -2.71 -12.78
CA PHE A 73 4.53 -3.73 -13.68
C PHE A 73 3.85 -3.65 -15.04
N ALA A 74 4.59 -3.98 -16.09
CA ALA A 74 4.12 -3.92 -17.48
C ALA A 74 2.76 -4.63 -17.65
N GLY A 75 1.87 -4.03 -18.43
CA GLY A 75 0.51 -4.54 -18.66
C GLY A 75 -0.50 -4.23 -17.56
N ASN A 76 -0.09 -3.58 -16.46
CA ASN A 76 -1.01 -3.01 -15.48
C ASN A 76 -1.14 -1.50 -15.69
N ASP A 77 -2.35 -0.99 -15.47
CA ASP A 77 -2.65 0.43 -15.54
C ASP A 77 -3.47 0.85 -14.31
N ILE A 78 -3.25 2.08 -13.86
CA ILE A 78 -3.93 2.69 -12.72
C ILE A 78 -4.81 3.82 -13.24
N LYS A 79 -6.11 3.54 -13.36
CA LYS A 79 -7.08 4.52 -13.85
C LYS A 79 -7.38 5.55 -12.76
N HIS A 80 -6.90 6.78 -12.93
CA HIS A 80 -7.17 7.99 -12.11
C HIS A 80 -6.90 7.83 -10.60
N ARG A 81 -7.63 6.95 -9.90
CA ARG A 81 -7.45 6.54 -8.51
C ARG A 81 -7.78 5.06 -8.34
N GLN A 82 -6.88 4.28 -7.75
CA GLN A 82 -7.06 2.86 -7.47
C GLN A 82 -6.76 2.56 -6.00
N VAL A 83 -7.62 1.80 -5.34
CA VAL A 83 -7.31 1.21 -4.03
C VAL A 83 -6.54 -0.09 -4.28
N VAL A 84 -5.40 -0.24 -3.61
CA VAL A 84 -4.55 -1.43 -3.70
C VAL A 84 -4.29 -1.99 -2.30
N VAL A 85 -3.99 -3.27 -2.23
CA VAL A 85 -3.61 -3.97 -1.00
C VAL A 85 -2.11 -4.17 -1.00
N LEU A 86 -1.47 -3.89 0.14
CA LEU A 86 -0.09 -4.28 0.43
C LEU A 86 -0.07 -5.76 0.79
N GLY A 87 0.54 -6.57 -0.08
CA GLY A 87 0.66 -8.00 0.17
C GLY A 87 1.89 -8.34 1.02
N PRO A 88 1.87 -9.49 1.71
CA PRO A 88 3.03 -9.98 2.41
C PRO A 88 4.13 -10.29 1.40
N ASN A 89 5.36 -9.94 1.75
CA ASN A 89 6.64 -10.33 1.16
C ASN A 89 6.55 -11.47 0.13
N SER A 90 7.09 -11.25 -1.07
CA SER A 90 7.39 -12.34 -2.01
C SER A 90 8.01 -13.54 -1.25
N PRO A 91 7.46 -14.76 -1.34
CA PRO A 91 8.18 -15.94 -0.90
C PRO A 91 9.29 -16.26 -1.91
N THR A 92 10.50 -16.43 -1.37
CA THR A 92 11.58 -17.34 -1.83
C THR A 92 12.28 -17.06 -3.16
N SER A 93 13.57 -16.70 -3.06
CA SER A 93 14.61 -17.63 -3.53
C SER A 93 15.18 -18.34 -2.32
#